data_AF-A0A943YQ02-F1
#
_entry.id   AF-A0A943YQ02-F1
#
_cell.length_a   1.000
_cell.length_b   1.000
_cell.length_c   1.000
_cell.angle_alpha   90.00
_cell.angle_beta   90.00
_cell.angle_gamma   90.00
#
_symmetry.space_group_name_H-M   'P 1'
#
loop_
_entity.id
_entity.type
_entity.pdbx_description
1 polymer ?
#
loop_
_entity_poly.entity_id
_entity_poly.type
_entity_poly.pdbx_seq_one_letter_code
_entity_poly.pdbx_strand_id
1 'polypeptide(L)'
;MRKEELIQYFEDAIALETEIVTQENLVSQFEAMSEKKKPILVERKVQVEKPDTERLDDEMNVALIFIAFTTVTALFIQFLVFGMAADTDFIPLISMVIIDGIILAIYLPKKRELEKEYSEQMDKYNEDYNLCQEENENRREEFAYNQKCWEDSCAKMRATLEKPLKETKESLERVYSKNIIYPKYRNLPALTSIYEYYVTGRCEELSGPYGAYNLYEDEVRKDKIISQLNTVIANLEQIKQNQYKLYEQVCQIQINTNRIVWELNDIKGYVIELTNLTALNTYYNGVTALNTRIMTSYM
;
A
#
# COMPACT_ATOMS: atom_id res chain seq x y z
N MET A 1 35.98 -21.99 32.89
CA MET A 1 34.68 -22.50 32.42
C MET A 1 34.93 -23.88 31.84
N ARG A 2 34.08 -24.87 32.18
CA ARG A 2 34.21 -26.24 31.66
C ARG A 2 33.76 -26.28 30.19
N LYS A 3 34.25 -27.25 29.41
CA LYS A 3 33.89 -27.42 27.99
C LYS A 3 32.37 -27.49 27.79
N GLU A 4 31.67 -28.21 28.66
CA GLU A 4 30.21 -28.34 28.67
C GLU A 4 29.49 -27.00 28.88
N GLU A 5 29.98 -26.17 29.80
CA GLU A 5 29.43 -24.84 30.07
C GLU A 5 29.63 -23.88 28.87
N LEU A 6 30.76 -24.00 28.18
CA LEU A 6 31.03 -23.21 26.97
C LEU A 6 30.15 -23.64 25.79
N ILE A 7 29.94 -24.95 25.62
CA ILE A 7 29.03 -25.48 24.59
C ILE A 7 27.60 -25.00 24.86
N GLN A 8 27.12 -25.10 26.10
CA GLN A 8 25.79 -24.61 26.48
C GLN A 8 25.65 -23.10 26.22
N TYR A 9 26.70 -22.32 26.53
CA TYR A 9 26.74 -20.89 26.24
C TYR A 9 26.53 -20.60 24.74
N PHE A 10 27.24 -21.33 23.88
CA PHE A 10 27.08 -21.20 22.43
C PHE A 10 25.68 -21.58 21.97
N GLU A 11 25.11 -22.67 22.49
CA GLU A 11 23.76 -23.11 22.13
C GLU A 11 22.71 -22.05 22.49
N ASP A 12 22.81 -21.47 23.69
CA ASP A 12 21.90 -20.41 24.13
C ASP A 12 22.07 -19.13 23.29
N ALA A 13 23.30 -18.72 23.00
CA ALA A 13 23.58 -17.55 22.16
C ALA A 13 23.09 -17.75 20.71
N ILE A 14 23.36 -18.92 20.12
CA ILE A 14 22.90 -19.28 18.77
C ILE A 14 21.37 -19.29 18.72
N ALA A 15 20.71 -19.91 19.69
CA ALA A 15 19.25 -19.96 19.73
C ALA A 15 18.65 -18.56 19.76
N LEU A 16 19.14 -17.68 20.63
CA LEU A 16 18.66 -16.30 20.73
C LEU A 16 18.93 -15.47 19.47
N GLU A 17 20.11 -15.59 18.87
CA GLU A 17 20.45 -14.93 17.59
C GLU A 17 19.54 -15.42 16.45
N THR A 18 19.28 -16.73 16.36
CA THR A 18 18.34 -17.31 15.41
C THR A 18 16.93 -16.75 15.59
N GLU A 19 16.45 -16.64 16.83
CA GLU A 19 15.13 -16.09 17.12
C GLU A 19 15.05 -14.59 16.78
N ILE A 20 16.07 -13.80 17.11
CA ILE A 20 16.11 -12.36 16.77
C ILE A 20 16.05 -12.18 15.26
N VAL A 21 16.86 -12.93 14.50
CA VAL A 21 16.84 -12.90 13.03
C VAL A 21 15.46 -13.30 12.49
N THR A 22 14.84 -14.33 13.06
CA THR A 22 13.49 -14.77 12.67
C THR A 22 12.46 -13.66 12.90
N GLN A 23 12.48 -13.04 14.08
CA GLN A 23 11.56 -11.97 14.46
C GLN A 23 11.75 -10.70 13.62
N GLU A 24 13.00 -10.30 13.33
CA GLU A 24 13.29 -9.16 12.46
C GLU A 24 12.79 -9.40 11.03
N ASN A 25 12.95 -10.62 10.51
CA ASN A 25 12.41 -11.00 9.21
C ASN A 25 10.87 -10.96 9.20
N LEU A 26 10.23 -11.45 10.27
CA LEU A 26 8.78 -11.39 10.42
C LEU A 26 8.25 -9.95 10.44
N VAL A 27 8.89 -9.06 11.19
CA VAL A 27 8.54 -7.63 11.23
C VAL A 27 8.67 -7.02 9.83
N SER A 28 9.80 -7.25 9.15
CA SER A 28 10.01 -6.68 7.81
C SER A 28 9.00 -7.19 6.78
N GLN A 29 8.66 -8.48 6.81
CA GLN A 29 7.68 -9.05 5.88
C GLN A 29 6.25 -8.60 6.19
N PHE A 30 5.91 -8.47 7.47
CA PHE A 30 4.63 -7.91 7.87
C PHE A 30 4.47 -6.46 7.40
N GLU A 31 5.45 -5.59 7.62
CA GLU A 31 5.39 -4.20 7.16
C GLU A 31 5.22 -4.12 5.63
N ALA A 32 6.01 -4.88 4.87
CA ALA A 32 5.89 -4.94 3.41
C ALA A 32 4.51 -5.47 2.94
N MET A 33 3.92 -6.42 3.66
CA MET A 33 2.57 -6.92 3.37
C MET A 33 1.49 -5.89 3.69
N SER A 34 1.62 -5.24 4.86
CA SER A 34 0.65 -4.26 5.35
C SER A 34 0.54 -3.06 4.43
N GLU A 35 1.67 -2.57 3.90
CA GLU A 35 1.71 -1.44 2.96
C GLU A 35 1.04 -1.80 1.62
N LYS A 36 1.24 -3.04 1.12
CA LYS A 36 0.56 -3.52 -0.10
C LYS A 36 -0.94 -3.67 0.08
N LYS A 37 -1.40 -3.99 1.30
CA LYS A 37 -2.81 -4.14 1.65
C LYS A 37 -3.43 -2.84 2.17
N LYS A 38 -2.78 -1.69 2.02
CA LYS A 38 -3.31 -0.40 2.49
C LYS A 38 -4.60 -0.04 1.72
N PRO A 39 -5.68 0.40 2.39
CA PRO A 39 -6.88 0.88 1.73
C PRO A 39 -6.59 2.03 0.75
N ILE A 40 -7.30 2.06 -0.38
CA ILE A 40 -7.18 3.11 -1.40
C ILE A 40 -8.59 3.64 -1.69
N LEU A 41 -8.76 4.97 -1.62
CA LEU A 41 -10.00 5.62 -2.00
C LEU A 41 -10.06 5.74 -3.54
N VAL A 42 -11.12 5.17 -4.14
CA VAL A 42 -11.37 5.27 -5.58
C VAL A 42 -12.74 5.90 -5.80
N GLU A 43 -12.75 7.16 -6.20
CA GLU A 43 -13.99 7.89 -6.50
C GLU A 43 -14.47 7.61 -7.92
N ARG A 44 -15.79 7.48 -8.07
CA ARG A 44 -16.47 7.50 -9.36
C ARG A 44 -16.41 8.92 -9.92
N LYS A 45 -16.28 9.00 -11.24
CA LYS A 45 -16.41 10.26 -11.99
C LYS A 45 -17.78 10.27 -12.67
N VAL A 46 -18.37 11.47 -12.74
CA VAL A 46 -19.57 11.74 -13.55
C VAL A 46 -19.25 11.35 -15.00
N GLN A 47 -20.13 10.55 -15.60
CA GLN A 47 -19.98 10.02 -16.94
C GLN A 47 -20.69 10.88 -17.98
N VAL A 48 -21.82 11.48 -17.59
CA VAL A 48 -22.59 12.37 -18.46
C VAL A 48 -21.90 13.73 -18.51
N GLU A 49 -21.60 14.20 -19.72
CA GLU A 49 -21.06 15.54 -19.91
C GLU A 49 -22.15 16.59 -19.67
N LYS A 50 -21.76 17.73 -19.10
CA LYS A 50 -22.69 18.82 -18.86
C LYS A 50 -23.19 19.36 -20.22
N PRO A 51 -24.51 19.47 -20.44
CA PRO A 51 -25.04 19.97 -21.70
C PRO A 51 -24.60 21.41 -21.96
N ASP A 52 -24.32 21.71 -23.23
CA ASP A 52 -23.88 23.02 -23.69
C ASP A 52 -25.04 24.01 -23.77
N THR A 53 -24.94 25.12 -23.03
CA THR A 53 -25.93 26.20 -23.03
C THR A 53 -25.77 27.16 -24.21
N GLU A 54 -24.59 27.25 -24.82
CA GLU A 54 -24.31 28.24 -25.88
C GLU A 54 -25.14 27.97 -27.15
N ARG A 55 -25.34 26.69 -27.49
CA ARG A 55 -26.16 26.29 -28.65
C ARG A 55 -27.60 26.78 -28.57
N LEU A 56 -28.20 26.82 -27.37
CA LEU A 56 -29.56 27.30 -27.17
C LEU A 56 -29.65 28.83 -27.35
N ASP A 57 -28.67 29.55 -26.82
CA ASP A 57 -28.59 31.00 -26.89
C ASP A 57 -28.28 31.49 -28.33
N ASP A 58 -27.39 30.80 -29.05
CA ASP A 58 -27.02 31.11 -30.43
C ASP A 58 -28.21 31.01 -31.38
N GLU A 59 -29.00 29.95 -31.29
CA GLU A 59 -30.19 29.80 -32.13
C GLU A 59 -31.23 30.89 -31.86
N MET A 60 -31.35 31.36 -30.62
CA MET A 60 -32.23 32.46 -30.22
C MET A 60 -31.76 33.81 -30.72
N ASN A 61 -30.45 34.06 -30.65
CA ASN A 61 -29.85 35.28 -31.16
C ASN A 61 -30.01 35.39 -32.68
N VAL A 62 -29.84 34.29 -33.44
CA VAL A 62 -30.03 34.28 -34.90
C VAL A 62 -31.46 34.68 -35.28
N ALA A 63 -32.48 34.07 -34.65
CA ALA A 63 -33.87 34.39 -34.97
C ALA A 63 -34.25 35.84 -34.65
N LEU A 64 -33.76 36.38 -33.52
CA LEU A 64 -33.94 37.79 -33.14
C LEU A 64 -33.26 38.74 -34.12
N ILE A 65 -32.05 38.43 -34.59
CA ILE A 65 -31.33 39.23 -35.59
C ILE A 65 -32.10 39.28 -36.91
N PHE A 66 -32.66 38.15 -37.37
CA PHE A 66 -33.46 38.11 -38.59
C PHE A 66 -34.72 38.98 -38.49
N ILE A 67 -35.45 38.90 -37.38
CA ILE A 67 -36.64 39.74 -37.12
C ILE A 67 -36.25 41.22 -37.02
N ALA A 68 -35.15 41.55 -36.34
CA ALA A 68 -34.66 42.92 -36.27
C ALA A 68 -34.27 43.47 -37.66
N PHE A 69 -33.71 42.64 -38.53
CA PHE A 69 -33.33 43.03 -39.88
C PHE A 69 -34.54 43.26 -40.80
N THR A 70 -35.54 42.36 -40.78
CA THR A 70 -36.79 42.50 -41.56
C THR A 70 -37.59 43.73 -41.13
N THR A 71 -37.66 44.00 -39.83
CA THR A 71 -38.35 45.19 -39.29
C THR A 71 -37.68 46.50 -39.71
N VAL A 72 -36.35 46.61 -39.58
CA VAL A 72 -35.59 47.81 -39.97
C VAL A 72 -35.69 48.07 -41.47
N THR A 73 -35.58 47.03 -42.31
CA THR A 73 -35.67 47.17 -43.78
C THR A 73 -37.07 47.62 -44.23
N ALA A 74 -38.13 47.08 -43.64
CA ALA A 74 -39.50 47.48 -43.95
C ALA A 74 -39.79 48.94 -43.56
N LEU A 75 -39.32 49.40 -42.38
CA LEU A 75 -39.46 50.79 -41.95
C LEU A 75 -38.71 51.76 -42.88
N PHE A 76 -37.52 51.38 -43.34
CA PHE A 76 -36.73 52.16 -44.28
C PHE A 76 -37.44 52.30 -45.64
N ILE A 77 -38.02 51.21 -46.16
CA ILE A 77 -38.81 51.23 -47.40
C ILE A 77 -40.04 52.12 -47.23
N GLN A 78 -40.76 52.01 -46.11
CA GLN A 78 -41.93 52.85 -45.82
C GLN A 78 -41.57 54.34 -45.80
N PHE A 79 -40.44 54.71 -45.22
CA PHE A 79 -39.94 56.09 -45.20
C PHE A 79 -39.66 56.62 -46.62
N LEU A 80 -39.04 55.81 -47.49
CA LEU A 80 -38.77 56.20 -48.88
C LEU A 80 -40.06 56.37 -49.69
N VAL A 81 -41.03 55.47 -49.54
CA VAL A 81 -42.33 55.55 -50.24
C VAL A 81 -43.08 56.83 -49.84
N PHE A 82 -43.07 57.17 -48.55
CA PHE A 82 -43.70 58.38 -48.02
C PHE A 82 -43.06 59.69 -48.55
N GLY A 83 -41.76 59.64 -48.89
CA GLY A 83 -41.03 60.78 -49.48
C GLY A 83 -41.26 60.98 -50.98
N MET A 84 -41.82 59.99 -51.70
CA MET A 84 -41.96 60.02 -53.17
C MET A 84 -43.40 59.99 -53.68
N ALA A 85 -44.39 59.55 -52.89
CA ALA A 85 -45.78 59.35 -53.34
C ALA A 85 -46.78 60.26 -52.60
N ALA A 86 -47.84 60.69 -53.29
CA ALA A 86 -48.93 61.53 -52.74
C ALA A 86 -49.99 60.71 -51.97
N ASP A 87 -50.00 59.39 -52.11
CA ASP A 87 -50.91 58.47 -51.42
C ASP A 87 -50.13 57.55 -50.45
N THR A 88 -50.66 57.37 -49.25
CA THR A 88 -50.06 56.54 -48.20
C THR A 88 -50.43 55.06 -48.38
N ASP A 89 -49.53 54.25 -48.91
CA ASP A 89 -49.70 52.78 -48.94
C ASP A 89 -48.94 52.11 -47.78
N PHE A 90 -49.50 51.04 -47.22
CA PHE A 90 -48.97 50.29 -46.07
C PHE A 90 -48.51 48.86 -46.42
N ILE A 91 -48.50 48.49 -47.71
CA ILE A 91 -48.05 47.16 -48.18
C ILE A 91 -46.72 46.68 -47.55
N PRO A 92 -45.65 47.49 -47.41
CA PRO A 92 -44.39 47.04 -46.82
C PRO A 92 -44.54 46.57 -45.36
N LEU A 93 -45.33 47.29 -44.56
CA LEU A 93 -45.61 46.93 -43.17
C LEU A 93 -46.45 45.65 -43.07
N ILE A 94 -47.45 45.49 -43.94
CA ILE A 94 -48.26 44.27 -44.01
C ILE A 94 -47.38 43.06 -44.38
N SER A 95 -46.45 43.23 -45.33
CA SER A 95 -45.53 42.16 -45.73
C SER A 95 -44.56 41.76 -44.62
N MET A 96 -44.07 42.72 -43.82
CA MET A 96 -43.22 42.47 -42.66
C MET A 96 -43.93 41.62 -41.61
N VAL A 97 -45.16 41.96 -41.24
CA VAL A 97 -45.93 41.21 -40.25
C VAL A 97 -46.14 39.75 -40.69
N ILE A 98 -46.36 39.53 -41.98
CA ILE A 98 -46.50 38.17 -42.54
C ILE A 98 -45.17 37.42 -42.47
N ILE A 99 -44.05 38.04 -42.86
CA ILE A 99 -42.71 37.41 -42.85
C ILE A 99 -42.27 37.08 -41.42
N ASP A 100 -42.37 38.04 -40.50
CA ASP A 100 -42.00 37.83 -39.10
C ASP A 100 -42.91 36.79 -38.43
N GLY A 101 -44.20 36.76 -38.79
CA GLY A 101 -45.14 35.73 -38.37
C GLY A 101 -44.74 34.32 -38.83
N ILE A 102 -44.26 34.17 -40.06
CA ILE A 102 -43.74 32.90 -40.60
C ILE A 102 -42.45 32.48 -39.90
N ILE A 103 -41.51 33.42 -39.69
CA ILE A 103 -40.24 33.16 -38.97
C ILE A 103 -40.54 32.68 -37.55
N LEU A 104 -41.44 33.36 -36.83
CA LEU A 104 -41.88 32.96 -35.50
C LEU A 104 -42.58 31.60 -35.51
N ALA A 105 -43.43 31.32 -36.51
CA ALA A 105 -44.13 30.03 -36.61
C ALA A 105 -43.19 28.84 -36.82
N ILE A 106 -42.04 29.03 -37.47
CA ILE A 106 -40.99 28.01 -37.63
C ILE A 106 -40.09 27.92 -36.40
N TYR A 107 -39.74 29.07 -35.81
CA TYR A 107 -38.78 29.14 -34.73
C TYR A 107 -39.36 28.67 -33.37
N LEU A 108 -40.59 29.06 -33.04
CA LEU A 108 -41.25 28.68 -31.79
C LEU A 108 -41.29 27.16 -31.53
N PRO A 109 -41.67 26.29 -32.50
CA PRO A 109 -41.64 24.84 -32.27
C PRO A 109 -40.21 24.30 -32.14
N LYS A 110 -39.26 24.79 -32.94
CA LYS A 110 -37.85 24.39 -32.88
C LYS A 110 -37.22 24.75 -31.53
N LYS A 111 -37.50 25.95 -31.02
CA LYS A 111 -37.07 26.39 -29.68
C LYS A 111 -37.59 25.44 -28.60
N ARG A 112 -38.87 25.08 -28.63
CA ARG A 112 -39.46 24.15 -27.65
C ARG A 112 -38.80 22.77 -27.71
N GLU A 113 -38.46 22.29 -28.90
CA GLU A 113 -37.77 21.01 -29.08
C GLU A 113 -36.35 21.04 -28.50
N LEU A 114 -35.59 22.11 -28.75
CA LEU A 114 -34.25 22.30 -28.17
C LEU A 114 -34.28 22.50 -26.65
N GLU A 115 -35.22 23.28 -26.13
CA GLU A 115 -35.43 23.43 -24.67
C GLU A 115 -35.74 22.08 -24.03
N LYS A 116 -36.54 21.25 -24.70
CA LYS A 116 -36.87 19.90 -24.23
C LYS A 116 -35.65 18.99 -24.27
N GLU A 117 -34.92 18.95 -25.38
CA GLU A 117 -33.69 18.15 -25.49
C GLU A 117 -32.64 18.56 -24.45
N TYR A 118 -32.44 19.87 -24.26
CA TYR A 118 -31.56 20.41 -23.22
C TYR A 118 -32.03 20.00 -21.82
N SER A 119 -33.33 20.12 -21.53
CA SER A 119 -33.87 19.68 -20.23
C SER A 119 -33.66 18.18 -19.99
N GLU A 120 -33.87 17.34 -21.00
CA GLU A 120 -33.68 15.89 -20.88
C GLU A 120 -32.20 15.53 -20.68
N GLN A 121 -31.28 16.21 -21.35
CA GLN A 121 -29.83 16.01 -21.15
C GLN A 121 -29.38 16.52 -19.78
N MET A 122 -29.93 17.65 -19.32
CA MET A 122 -29.63 18.22 -18.01
C MET A 122 -30.19 17.35 -16.88
N ASP A 123 -31.37 16.78 -17.05
CA ASP A 123 -31.95 15.82 -16.10
C ASP A 123 -31.07 14.57 -15.98
N LYS A 124 -30.61 14.01 -17.10
CA LYS A 124 -29.65 12.88 -17.11
C LYS A 124 -28.33 13.23 -16.44
N TYR A 125 -27.79 14.42 -16.71
CA TYR A 125 -26.57 14.91 -16.07
C TYR A 125 -26.74 15.05 -14.56
N ASN A 126 -27.84 15.67 -14.12
CA ASN A 126 -28.14 15.88 -12.71
C ASN A 126 -28.37 14.55 -11.98
N GLU A 127 -29.06 13.59 -12.62
CA GLU A 127 -29.25 12.24 -12.10
C GLU A 127 -27.89 11.54 -11.91
N ASP A 128 -27.04 11.52 -12.95
CA ASP A 128 -25.72 10.92 -12.88
C ASP A 128 -24.82 11.60 -11.84
N TYR A 129 -24.90 12.94 -11.75
CA TYR A 129 -24.18 13.73 -10.75
C TYR A 129 -24.59 13.36 -9.32
N ASN A 130 -25.90 13.29 -9.05
CA ASN A 130 -26.42 12.94 -7.73
C ASN A 130 -26.05 11.50 -7.34
N LEU A 131 -26.20 10.55 -8.26
CA LEU A 131 -25.78 9.16 -8.06
C LEU A 131 -24.26 9.06 -7.80
N CYS A 132 -23.46 9.81 -8.55
CA CYS A 132 -22.01 9.87 -8.36
C CYS A 132 -21.63 10.44 -7.00
N GLN A 133 -22.34 11.47 -6.52
CA GLN A 133 -22.12 12.06 -5.19
C GLN A 133 -22.44 11.06 -4.08
N GLU A 134 -23.63 10.46 -4.11
CA GLU A 134 -24.07 9.47 -3.12
C GLU A 134 -23.14 8.25 -3.07
N GLU A 135 -22.74 7.74 -4.24
CA GLU A 135 -21.82 6.61 -4.33
C GLU A 135 -20.42 6.98 -3.80
N ASN A 136 -19.94 8.19 -4.06
CA ASN A 136 -18.66 8.66 -3.52
C ASN A 136 -18.71 8.91 -2.01
N GLU A 137 -19.83 9.39 -1.48
CA GLU A 137 -20.04 9.53 -0.03
C GLU A 137 -19.96 8.17 0.66
N ASN A 138 -20.72 7.17 0.18
CA ASN A 138 -20.67 5.80 0.68
C ASN A 138 -19.25 5.21 0.60
N ARG A 139 -18.54 5.40 -0.53
CA ARG A 139 -17.15 4.95 -0.70
C ARG A 139 -16.17 5.64 0.26
N ARG A 140 -16.39 6.92 0.58
CA ARG A 140 -15.58 7.65 1.57
C ARG A 140 -15.81 7.14 2.98
N GLU A 141 -17.06 6.84 3.34
CA GLU A 141 -17.39 6.24 4.63
C GLU A 141 -16.77 4.84 4.76
N GLU A 142 -16.91 4.00 3.74
CA GLU A 142 -16.31 2.66 3.70
C GLU A 142 -14.78 2.75 3.76
N PHE A 143 -14.17 3.68 3.01
CA PHE A 143 -12.73 3.93 3.07
C PHE A 143 -12.28 4.36 4.46
N ALA A 144 -12.98 5.29 5.11
CA ALA A 144 -12.63 5.75 6.45
C ALA A 144 -12.71 4.63 7.49
N TYR A 145 -13.74 3.77 7.39
CA TYR A 145 -13.87 2.57 8.21
C TYR A 145 -12.71 1.60 7.97
N ASN A 146 -12.44 1.27 6.69
CA ASN A 146 -11.38 0.36 6.28
C ASN A 146 -9.99 0.86 6.70
N GLN A 147 -9.74 2.17 6.56
CA GLN A 147 -8.52 2.84 7.00
C GLN A 147 -8.31 2.68 8.49
N LYS A 148 -9.35 2.94 9.30
CA LYS A 148 -9.28 2.76 10.74
C LYS A 148 -9.02 1.30 11.13
N CYS A 149 -9.74 0.35 10.54
CA CYS A 149 -9.53 -1.07 10.80
C CYS A 149 -8.12 -1.54 10.44
N TRP A 150 -7.57 -1.04 9.32
CA TRP A 150 -6.20 -1.33 8.90
C TRP A 150 -5.18 -0.75 9.89
N GLU A 151 -5.34 0.51 10.30
CA GLU A 151 -4.45 1.16 11.29
C GLU A 151 -4.45 0.42 12.63
N ASP A 152 -5.65 0.11 13.17
CA ASP A 152 -5.81 -0.61 14.43
C ASP A 152 -5.17 -2.00 14.36
N SER A 153 -5.40 -2.72 13.25
CA SER A 153 -4.83 -4.06 13.04
C SER A 153 -3.31 -4.04 12.89
N CYS A 154 -2.77 -3.04 12.18
CA CYS A 154 -1.34 -2.86 12.06
C CYS A 154 -0.70 -2.53 13.41
N ALA A 155 -1.30 -1.61 14.18
CA ALA A 155 -0.82 -1.27 15.52
C ALA A 155 -0.80 -2.50 16.46
N LYS A 156 -1.88 -3.28 16.44
CA LYS A 156 -2.00 -4.52 17.23
C LYS A 156 -0.96 -5.57 16.82
N MET A 157 -0.73 -5.74 15.53
CA MET A 157 0.28 -6.68 15.04
C MET A 157 1.69 -6.23 15.40
N ARG A 158 2.05 -4.96 15.18
CA ARG A 158 3.37 -4.42 15.57
C ARG A 158 3.64 -4.64 17.05
N ALA A 159 2.68 -4.32 17.93
CA ALA A 159 2.84 -4.56 19.37
C ALA A 159 3.08 -6.05 19.71
N THR A 160 2.47 -6.95 18.94
CA THR A 160 2.61 -8.41 19.09
C THR A 160 3.99 -8.90 18.62
N LEU A 161 4.56 -8.28 17.58
CA LEU A 161 5.87 -8.65 17.03
C LEU A 161 7.04 -8.01 17.80
N GLU A 162 6.90 -6.74 18.18
CA GLU A 162 7.98 -5.93 18.76
C GLU A 162 8.29 -6.30 20.22
N LYS A 163 7.26 -6.62 21.03
CA LYS A 163 7.47 -6.93 22.45
C LYS A 163 8.37 -8.16 22.65
N PRO A 164 8.08 -9.34 22.05
CA PRO A 164 8.94 -10.50 22.19
C PRO A 164 10.32 -10.30 21.59
N LEU A 165 10.43 -9.52 20.51
CA LEU A 165 11.73 -9.16 19.92
C LEU A 165 12.61 -8.40 20.90
N LYS A 166 12.03 -7.42 21.61
CA LYS A 166 12.73 -6.68 22.65
C LYS A 166 13.18 -7.60 23.79
N GLU A 167 12.30 -8.46 24.28
CA GLU A 167 12.62 -9.42 25.36
C GLU A 167 13.73 -10.42 24.96
N THR A 168 13.74 -10.85 23.70
CA THR A 168 14.76 -11.76 23.16
C THR A 168 16.10 -11.04 23.04
N LYS A 169 16.11 -9.79 22.58
CA LYS A 169 17.32 -8.94 22.55
C LYS A 169 17.89 -8.70 23.95
N GLU A 170 17.04 -8.40 24.94
CA GLU A 170 17.46 -8.25 26.33
C GLU A 170 18.05 -9.55 26.91
N SER A 171 17.48 -10.70 26.54
CA SER A 171 17.99 -12.01 26.93
C SER A 171 19.37 -12.28 26.32
N LEU A 172 19.57 -11.94 25.04
CA LEU A 172 20.86 -12.08 24.36
C LEU A 172 21.93 -11.18 24.97
N GLU A 173 21.60 -9.92 25.26
CA GLU A 173 22.52 -8.99 25.93
C GLU A 173 22.96 -9.54 27.29
N ARG A 174 22.06 -10.19 28.04
CA ARG A 174 22.42 -10.85 29.30
C ARG A 174 23.40 -12.01 29.08
N VAL A 175 23.19 -12.85 28.06
CA VAL A 175 24.15 -13.91 27.71
C VAL A 175 25.51 -13.30 27.37
N TYR A 176 25.54 -12.30 26.49
CA TYR A 176 26.77 -11.62 26.07
C TYR A 176 27.47 -10.82 27.18
N SER A 177 26.75 -10.38 28.22
CA SER A 177 27.33 -9.69 29.38
C SER A 177 28.33 -10.55 30.16
N LYS A 178 28.26 -11.89 30.03
CA LYS A 178 29.25 -12.80 30.60
C LYS A 178 30.63 -12.65 29.97
N ASN A 179 30.75 -11.93 28.84
CA ASN A 179 31.99 -11.62 28.15
C ASN A 179 32.87 -12.85 27.83
N ILE A 180 32.21 -13.99 27.58
CA ILE A 180 32.85 -15.24 27.17
C ILE A 180 33.39 -15.14 25.75
N ILE A 181 32.58 -14.61 24.83
CA ILE A 181 32.98 -14.39 23.44
C ILE A 181 33.32 -12.93 23.17
N TYR A 182 34.42 -12.73 22.45
CA TYR A 182 34.85 -11.41 22.02
C TYR A 182 33.80 -10.75 21.11
N PRO A 183 33.48 -9.45 21.28
CA PRO A 183 32.36 -8.79 20.59
C PRO A 183 32.33 -8.94 19.08
N LYS A 184 33.49 -9.01 18.42
CA LYS A 184 33.60 -9.21 16.96
C LYS A 184 32.86 -10.46 16.46
N TYR A 185 32.76 -11.51 17.28
CA TYR A 185 32.18 -12.80 16.90
C TYR A 185 30.76 -13.01 17.44
N ARG A 186 30.12 -11.96 17.95
CA ARG A 186 28.72 -11.96 18.43
C ARG A 186 27.77 -11.79 17.25
N ASN A 187 27.74 -12.80 16.40
CA ASN A 187 26.83 -12.88 15.26
C ASN A 187 26.61 -14.36 14.91
N LEU A 188 25.45 -14.65 14.31
CA LEU A 188 25.04 -16.02 14.04
C LEU A 188 26.08 -16.84 13.25
N PRO A 189 26.64 -16.37 12.11
CA PRO A 189 27.65 -17.14 11.37
C PRO A 189 28.90 -17.49 12.20
N ALA A 190 29.44 -16.52 12.94
CA ALA A 190 30.63 -16.75 13.76
C ALA A 190 30.35 -17.70 14.92
N LEU A 191 29.23 -17.50 15.63
CA LEU A 191 28.84 -18.38 16.73
C LEU A 191 28.66 -19.82 16.28
N THR A 192 27.96 -20.05 15.17
CA THR A 192 27.72 -21.41 14.66
C THR A 192 29.00 -22.11 14.24
N SER A 193 29.90 -21.41 13.54
CA SER A 193 31.16 -22.01 13.11
C SER A 193 32.09 -22.30 14.30
N ILE A 194 32.20 -21.35 15.25
CA ILE A 194 32.99 -21.55 16.46
C ILE A 194 32.42 -22.73 17.28
N TYR A 195 31.10 -22.79 17.47
CA TYR A 195 30.43 -23.93 18.11
C TYR A 195 30.80 -25.26 17.46
N GLU A 196 30.74 -25.33 16.12
CA GLU A 196 31.09 -26.54 15.36
C GLU A 196 32.54 -26.99 15.63
N TYR A 197 33.49 -26.06 15.73
CA TYR A 197 34.88 -26.40 16.05
C TYR A 197 35.01 -27.06 17.43
N TYR A 198 34.22 -26.62 18.40
CA TYR A 198 34.25 -27.17 19.77
C TYR A 198 33.63 -28.56 19.86
N VAL A 199 32.46 -28.76 19.25
CA VAL A 199 31.75 -30.05 19.31
C VAL A 199 32.48 -31.12 18.48
N THR A 200 33.14 -30.74 17.39
CA THR A 200 33.97 -31.65 16.59
C THR A 200 35.38 -31.88 17.15
N GLY A 201 35.78 -31.14 18.18
CA GLY A 201 37.11 -31.27 18.81
C GLY A 201 38.26 -30.66 18.01
N ARG A 202 37.97 -29.77 17.05
CA ARG A 202 39.00 -29.04 16.28
C ARG A 202 39.69 -27.95 17.12
N CYS A 203 39.01 -27.44 18.14
CA CYS A 203 39.55 -26.43 19.07
C CYS A 203 39.19 -26.77 20.52
N GLU A 204 40.11 -26.45 21.43
CA GLU A 204 39.91 -26.55 22.89
C GLU A 204 39.83 -25.17 23.56
N GLU A 205 40.40 -24.13 22.93
CA GLU A 205 40.46 -22.76 23.44
C GLU A 205 39.95 -21.74 22.41
N LEU A 206 39.41 -20.61 22.90
CA LEU A 206 38.88 -19.56 22.04
C LEU A 206 40.03 -18.77 21.41
N SER A 207 41.00 -18.43 22.24
CA SER A 207 42.20 -17.67 21.88
C SER A 207 43.42 -18.57 21.68
N GLY A 208 44.52 -17.98 21.23
CA GLY A 208 45.80 -18.64 21.05
C GLY A 208 46.09 -19.04 19.59
N PRO A 209 47.30 -19.54 19.30
CA PRO A 209 47.74 -19.83 17.93
C PRO A 209 46.87 -20.89 17.21
N TYR A 210 46.30 -21.82 17.98
CA TYR A 210 45.40 -22.88 17.50
C TYR A 210 43.96 -22.70 18.00
N GLY A 211 43.62 -21.50 18.51
CA GLY A 211 42.30 -21.21 19.06
C GLY A 211 41.23 -21.02 17.99
N ALA A 212 39.97 -21.13 18.40
CA ALA A 212 38.82 -21.02 17.52
C ALA A 212 38.77 -19.70 16.72
N TYR A 213 39.22 -18.59 17.31
CA TYR A 213 39.26 -17.30 16.61
C TYR A 213 40.23 -17.30 15.43
N ASN A 214 41.43 -17.87 15.59
CA ASN A 214 42.40 -17.90 14.51
C ASN A 214 41.90 -18.81 13.37
N LEU A 215 41.29 -19.95 13.72
CA LEU A 215 40.71 -20.86 12.74
C LEU A 215 39.54 -20.21 11.98
N TYR A 216 38.64 -19.53 12.67
CA TYR A 216 37.54 -18.82 12.04
C TYR A 216 38.04 -17.75 11.05
N GLU A 217 38.98 -16.90 11.47
CA GLU A 217 39.52 -15.84 10.61
C GLU A 217 40.25 -16.42 9.38
N ASP A 218 40.96 -17.53 9.54
CA ASP A 218 41.65 -18.23 8.44
C ASP A 218 40.65 -18.85 7.44
N GLU A 219 39.57 -19.48 7.92
CA GLU A 219 38.52 -20.04 7.05
C GLU A 219 37.70 -18.95 6.34
N VAL A 220 37.44 -17.81 7.01
CA VAL A 220 36.85 -16.63 6.39
C VAL A 220 37.74 -16.09 5.26
N ARG A 221 39.06 -15.96 5.49
CA ARG A 221 40.01 -15.47 4.46
C ARG A 221 40.16 -16.40 3.27
N LYS A 222 39.87 -17.69 3.45
CA LYS A 222 39.91 -18.71 2.40
C LYS A 222 38.58 -18.84 1.66
N ASP A 223 37.64 -17.93 1.88
CA ASP A 223 36.28 -17.95 1.33
C ASP A 223 35.53 -19.25 1.62
N LYS A 224 35.90 -19.95 2.69
CA LYS A 224 35.22 -21.19 3.13
C LYS A 224 33.98 -20.90 3.98
N ILE A 225 33.96 -19.74 4.63
CA ILE A 225 32.90 -19.26 5.52
C ILE A 225 32.30 -17.98 4.96
N ILE A 226 30.97 -17.96 4.83
CA ILE A 226 30.22 -16.75 4.54
C ILE A 226 29.85 -16.07 5.86
N SER A 227 30.39 -14.87 6.09
CA SER A 227 30.23 -14.12 7.34
C SER A 227 29.01 -13.21 7.38
N GLN A 228 28.35 -12.99 6.24
CA GLN A 228 27.18 -12.11 6.11
C GLN A 228 25.91 -12.92 5.87
N LEU A 229 24.94 -12.80 6.77
CA LEU A 229 23.70 -13.57 6.73
C LEU A 229 22.89 -13.37 5.42
N ASN A 230 22.89 -12.16 4.85
CA ASN A 230 22.22 -11.89 3.57
C ASN A 230 22.81 -12.72 2.42
N THR A 231 24.13 -12.91 2.43
CA THR A 231 24.85 -13.71 1.42
C THR A 231 24.68 -15.21 1.66
N VAL A 232 24.53 -15.62 2.94
CA VAL A 232 24.22 -16.99 3.37
C VAL A 232 22.86 -17.43 2.84
N ILE A 233 21.84 -16.57 2.93
CA ILE A 233 20.49 -16.86 2.39
C ILE A 233 20.53 -17.05 0.87
N ALA A 234 21.30 -16.23 0.15
CA ALA A 234 21.43 -16.32 -1.31
C ALA A 234 22.21 -17.57 -1.80
N ASN A 235 23.09 -18.13 -0.97
CA ASN A 235 23.99 -19.24 -1.32
C ASN A 235 23.80 -20.45 -0.39
N LEU A 236 22.55 -20.76 -0.03
CA LEU A 236 22.20 -21.75 1.00
C LEU A 236 22.76 -23.16 0.75
N GLU A 237 22.87 -23.57 -0.51
CA GLU A 237 23.43 -24.89 -0.86
C GLU A 237 24.96 -24.94 -0.74
N GLN A 238 25.65 -23.82 -0.94
CA GLN A 238 27.11 -23.76 -0.81
C GLN A 238 27.55 -23.78 0.67
N ILE A 239 26.80 -23.11 1.54
CA ILE A 239 27.09 -23.10 2.99
C ILE A 239 26.87 -24.47 3.63
N LYS A 240 25.97 -25.31 3.08
CA LYS A 240 25.62 -26.62 3.64
C LYS A 240 26.83 -27.54 3.82
N GLN A 241 27.81 -27.44 2.93
CA GLN A 241 29.01 -28.29 2.97
C GLN A 241 30.04 -27.82 4.02
N ASN A 242 30.06 -26.54 4.36
CA ASN A 242 31.13 -25.93 5.17
C ASN A 242 30.65 -25.36 6.52
N GLN A 243 29.36 -25.03 6.66
CA GLN A 243 28.76 -24.38 7.83
C GLN A 243 27.39 -25.04 8.14
N TYR A 244 27.43 -26.31 8.55
CA TYR A 244 26.23 -27.13 8.70
C TYR A 244 25.28 -26.58 9.77
N LYS A 245 25.81 -26.15 10.93
CA LYS A 245 24.99 -25.56 11.99
C LYS A 245 24.32 -24.27 11.54
N LEU A 246 25.04 -23.40 10.81
CA LEU A 246 24.46 -22.18 10.23
C LEU A 246 23.33 -22.49 9.26
N TYR A 247 23.56 -23.45 8.35
CA TYR A 247 22.54 -23.92 7.40
C TYR A 247 21.27 -24.39 8.13
N GLU A 248 21.42 -25.19 9.19
CA GLU A 248 20.28 -25.64 10.01
C GLU A 248 19.49 -24.47 10.58
N GLN A 249 20.17 -23.47 11.16
CA GLN A 249 19.51 -22.29 11.73
C GLN A 249 18.76 -21.48 10.67
N VAL A 250 19.36 -21.27 9.50
CA VAL A 250 18.71 -20.51 8.41
C VAL A 250 17.49 -21.25 7.85
N CYS A 251 17.55 -22.58 7.73
CA CYS A 251 16.38 -23.39 7.38
C CYS A 251 15.24 -23.21 8.39
N GLN A 252 15.54 -23.23 9.70
CA GLN A 252 14.53 -22.99 10.74
C GLN A 252 13.93 -21.59 10.64
N ILE A 253 14.75 -20.55 10.44
CA ILE A 253 14.30 -19.18 10.20
C ILE A 253 13.30 -19.14 9.04
N GLN A 254 13.64 -19.76 7.90
CA GLN A 254 12.79 -19.77 6.72
C GLN A 254 11.48 -20.52 6.95
N ILE A 255 11.52 -21.70 7.58
CA ILE A 255 10.32 -22.51 7.87
C ILE A 255 9.37 -21.75 8.78
N ASN A 256 9.87 -21.18 9.88
CA ASN A 256 9.04 -20.44 10.84
C ASN A 256 8.45 -19.18 10.21
N THR A 257 9.29 -18.42 9.50
CA THR A 257 8.86 -17.19 8.82
C THR A 257 7.78 -17.48 7.78
N ASN A 258 8.00 -18.45 6.89
CA ASN A 258 7.08 -18.75 5.81
C ASN A 258 5.71 -19.22 6.32
N ARG A 259 5.68 -20.03 7.38
CA ARG A 259 4.42 -20.51 7.98
C ARG A 259 3.58 -19.36 8.53
N ILE A 260 4.21 -18.44 9.26
CA ILE A 260 3.54 -17.28 9.85
C ILE A 260 3.08 -16.30 8.76
N VAL A 261 3.95 -16.00 7.81
CA VAL A 261 3.65 -15.10 6.69
C VAL A 261 2.54 -15.63 5.82
N TRP A 262 2.42 -16.95 5.67
CA TRP A 262 1.29 -17.57 4.98
C TRP A 262 -0.04 -17.30 5.68
N GLU A 263 -0.13 -17.49 7.00
CA GLU A 263 -1.33 -17.15 7.78
C GLU A 263 -1.68 -15.66 7.69
N LEU A 264 -0.68 -14.77 7.77
CA LEU A 264 -0.88 -13.33 7.63
C LEU A 264 -1.39 -12.93 6.22
N ASN A 265 -0.90 -13.60 5.17
CA ASN A 265 -1.34 -13.35 3.82
C ASN A 265 -2.78 -13.81 3.58
N ASP A 266 -3.19 -14.91 4.20
CA ASP A 266 -4.54 -15.48 4.07
C ASP A 266 -5.64 -14.60 4.69
N ILE A 267 -5.27 -13.68 5.60
CA ILE A 267 -6.21 -12.70 6.16
C ILE A 267 -6.87 -11.88 5.04
N LYS A 268 -8.20 -12.01 4.97
CA LYS A 268 -9.09 -11.25 4.10
C LYS A 268 -9.49 -9.94 4.79
N GLY A 269 -9.53 -8.84 4.04
CA GLY A 269 -9.90 -7.53 4.56
C GLY A 269 -8.81 -6.90 5.44
N TYR A 270 -9.23 -6.02 6.34
CA TYR A 270 -8.34 -5.15 7.12
C TYR A 270 -8.27 -5.50 8.61
N VAL A 271 -9.07 -6.45 9.08
CA VAL A 271 -9.15 -6.83 10.50
C VAL A 271 -8.27 -8.05 10.78
N ILE A 272 -7.33 -7.92 11.72
CA ILE A 272 -6.46 -9.02 12.17
C ILE A 272 -6.93 -9.57 13.52
N GLU A 273 -7.41 -10.82 13.50
CA GLU A 273 -7.73 -11.60 14.69
C GLU A 273 -6.55 -12.49 15.10
N LEU A 274 -5.78 -12.03 16.09
CA LEU A 274 -4.60 -12.77 16.60
C LEU A 274 -4.91 -14.21 17.05
N THR A 275 -6.14 -14.47 17.50
CA THR A 275 -6.58 -15.83 17.90
C THR A 275 -6.54 -16.82 16.75
N ASN A 276 -6.66 -16.34 15.50
CA ASN A 276 -6.68 -17.20 14.32
C ASN A 276 -5.26 -17.46 13.77
N LEU A 277 -4.25 -16.74 14.28
CA LEU A 277 -2.85 -16.88 13.89
C LEU A 277 -2.14 -17.97 14.70
N THR A 278 -2.47 -19.22 14.40
CA THR A 278 -2.03 -20.38 15.16
C THR A 278 -0.51 -20.58 15.10
N ALA A 279 0.11 -20.41 13.93
CA ALA A 279 1.55 -20.52 13.77
C ALA A 279 2.27 -19.41 14.55
N LEU A 280 1.76 -18.18 14.50
CA LEU A 280 2.32 -17.05 15.25
C LEU A 280 2.28 -17.29 16.76
N ASN A 281 1.11 -17.70 17.28
CA ASN A 281 0.92 -17.95 18.71
C ASN A 281 1.79 -19.12 19.18
N THR A 282 1.87 -20.21 18.40
CA THR A 282 2.71 -21.36 18.72
C THR A 282 4.18 -20.98 18.76
N TYR A 283 4.63 -20.20 17.78
CA TYR A 283 5.99 -19.71 17.69
C TYR A 283 6.37 -18.86 18.91
N TYR A 284 5.56 -17.84 19.24
CA TYR A 284 5.88 -16.96 20.37
C TYR A 284 5.76 -17.62 21.74
N ASN A 285 4.92 -18.64 21.90
CA ASN A 285 4.93 -19.48 23.10
C ASN A 285 6.29 -20.19 23.26
N GLY A 286 6.85 -20.70 22.15
CA GLY A 286 8.19 -21.31 22.13
C GLY A 286 9.29 -20.32 22.48
N VAL A 287 9.28 -19.14 21.86
CA VAL A 287 10.25 -18.06 22.16
C VAL A 287 10.18 -17.64 23.63
N THR A 288 8.97 -17.49 24.18
CA THR A 288 8.78 -17.10 25.58
C THR A 288 9.37 -18.15 26.54
N ALA A 289 9.15 -19.43 26.25
CA ALA A 289 9.73 -20.53 27.01
C ALA A 289 11.26 -20.57 26.91
N LEU A 290 11.81 -20.35 25.71
CA LEU A 290 13.24 -20.26 25.48
C LEU A 290 13.87 -19.11 26.28
N ASN A 291 13.32 -17.90 26.15
CA ASN A 291 13.81 -16.73 26.87
C ASN A 291 13.74 -16.95 28.39
N THR A 292 12.65 -17.52 28.90
CA THR A 292 12.51 -17.83 30.33
C THR A 292 13.57 -18.84 30.81
N ARG A 293 13.78 -19.92 30.04
CA ARG A 293 14.80 -20.94 30.33
C ARG A 293 16.19 -20.30 30.39
N ILE A 294 16.57 -19.56 29.35
CA ILE A 294 17.88 -18.94 29.26
C ILE A 294 18.03 -17.90 30.36
N MET A 295 17.08 -16.98 30.55
CA MET A 295 17.17 -15.97 31.60
C MET A 295 17.44 -16.57 32.97
N THR A 296 16.80 -17.69 33.30
CA THR A 296 17.03 -18.43 34.57
C THR A 296 18.47 -18.95 34.69
N SER A 297 19.06 -19.45 33.60
CA SER A 297 20.44 -19.94 33.57
C SER A 297 21.50 -18.84 33.70
N TYR A 298 21.15 -17.57 33.41
CA TYR A 298 22.08 -16.43 33.42
C TYR A 298 21.73 -15.35 34.46
N MET A 299 20.77 -15.62 35.37
CA MET A 299 20.59 -14.84 36.61
C MET A 299 21.85 -14.89 37.48
#